data_AF-A0A3D3GGI9-F1
#
_entry.id   AF-A0A3D3GGI9-F1
#
_cell.length_a   1.000
_cell.length_b   1.000
_cell.length_c   1.000
_cell.angle_alpha   90.00
_cell.angle_beta   90.00
_cell.angle_gamma   90.00
#
_symmetry.space_group_name_H-M   'P 1'
#
loop_
_entity.id
_entity.type
_entity.pdbx_description
1 polymer ?
#
loop_
_entity_poly.entity_id
_entity_poly.type
_entity_poly.pdbx_seq_one_letter_code
_entity_poly.pdbx_strand_id
1 'polypeptide(L)'
;MTLQSAFAESSKRWAAGTRSFVLRLAILRDFYRQLHGLRTQCLSEDQSGNMQLVESWMERVRLLRSSNNLPDLDDNLAAILSPNQKISSIPGKPQLTPLSGSLRSSLERNDRDWERAIAAKAIEEGWSFWSVDAKIELHSAEKWHQNFVESLWPGGISLFVEQIAPSDAQGWYGRWTMVIKPGLDPRTEFKSKTFLPSDWKHLFPEDF
;
A
#
# COMPACT_ATOMS: atom_id res chain seq x y z
N MET A 1 8.70 17.10 -13.44
CA MET A 1 8.06 15.77 -13.45
C MET A 1 6.59 15.97 -13.82
N THR A 2 6.06 15.30 -14.85
CA THR A 2 4.64 15.45 -15.23
C THR A 2 3.78 14.50 -14.39
N LEU A 3 2.50 14.84 -14.15
CA LEU A 3 1.54 13.96 -13.47
C LEU A 3 1.54 12.55 -14.10
N GLN A 4 1.57 12.47 -15.44
CA GLN A 4 1.65 11.20 -16.17
C GLN A 4 2.90 10.37 -15.81
N SER A 5 4.07 11.00 -15.66
CA SER A 5 5.30 10.29 -15.29
C SER A 5 5.29 9.75 -13.86
N ALA A 6 4.66 10.47 -12.93
CA ALA A 6 4.50 10.00 -11.55
C ALA A 6 3.62 8.74 -11.49
N PHE A 7 2.58 8.72 -12.31
CA PHE A 7 1.55 7.69 -12.26
C PHE A 7 1.81 6.47 -13.14
N ALA A 8 2.89 6.44 -13.92
CA ALA A 8 3.12 5.43 -14.96
C ALA A 8 3.10 3.99 -14.41
N GLU A 9 3.82 3.72 -13.31
CA GLU A 9 3.92 2.38 -12.73
C GLU A 9 2.60 1.93 -12.10
N SER A 10 1.96 2.79 -11.32
CA SER A 10 0.67 2.48 -10.68
C SER A 10 -0.45 2.32 -11.73
N SER A 11 -0.38 3.05 -12.84
CA SER A 11 -1.31 2.89 -13.99
C SER A 11 -1.07 1.58 -14.73
N LYS A 12 0.20 1.16 -14.90
CA LYS A 12 0.55 -0.13 -15.47
C LYS A 12 0.05 -1.29 -14.61
N ARG A 13 0.21 -1.19 -13.28
CA ARG A 13 -0.31 -2.18 -12.32
C ARG A 13 -1.84 -2.28 -12.39
N TRP A 14 -2.53 -1.15 -12.56
CA TRP A 14 -3.97 -1.11 -12.74
C TRP A 14 -4.41 -1.77 -14.06
N ALA A 15 -3.78 -1.39 -15.18
CA ALA A 15 -4.09 -1.89 -16.51
C ALA A 15 -3.81 -3.39 -16.69
N ALA A 16 -2.97 -3.99 -15.84
CA ALA A 16 -2.75 -5.43 -15.79
C ALA A 16 -3.99 -6.25 -15.33
N GLY A 17 -5.15 -5.61 -15.11
CA GLY A 17 -6.43 -6.28 -14.91
C GLY A 17 -6.60 -6.90 -13.53
N THR A 18 -6.09 -6.24 -12.48
CA THR A 18 -6.21 -6.76 -11.11
C THR A 18 -7.66 -6.75 -10.64
N ARG A 19 -8.29 -7.93 -10.59
CA ARG A 19 -9.65 -8.11 -10.05
C ARG A 19 -9.72 -8.09 -8.52
N SER A 20 -8.59 -8.29 -7.83
CA SER A 20 -8.55 -8.18 -6.36
C SER A 20 -8.73 -6.74 -5.92
N PHE A 21 -9.67 -6.54 -5.00
CA PHE A 21 -9.96 -5.22 -4.44
C PHE A 21 -8.80 -4.75 -3.56
N VAL A 22 -8.11 -5.67 -2.89
CA VAL A 22 -6.91 -5.40 -2.09
C VAL A 22 -5.81 -4.78 -2.96
N LEU A 23 -5.56 -5.35 -4.14
CA LEU A 23 -4.57 -4.81 -5.10
C LEU A 23 -4.99 -3.41 -5.60
N ARG A 24 -6.28 -3.22 -5.91
CA ARG A 24 -6.81 -1.90 -6.32
C ARG A 24 -6.64 -0.86 -5.21
N LEU A 25 -6.92 -1.21 -3.96
CA LEU A 25 -6.69 -0.32 -2.80
C LEU A 25 -5.21 0.02 -2.62
N ALA A 26 -4.30 -0.95 -2.79
CA ALA A 26 -2.87 -0.71 -2.72
C ALA A 26 -2.39 0.25 -3.81
N ILE A 27 -2.91 0.11 -5.03
CA ILE A 27 -2.65 1.05 -6.12
C ILE A 27 -3.14 2.45 -5.74
N LEU A 28 -4.39 2.60 -5.29
CA LEU A 28 -4.95 3.89 -4.86
C LEU A 28 -4.16 4.55 -3.72
N ARG A 29 -3.66 3.77 -2.76
CA ARG A 29 -2.75 4.26 -1.71
C ARG A 29 -1.48 4.86 -2.32
N ASP A 30 -0.85 4.14 -3.25
CA ASP A 30 0.38 4.60 -3.88
C ASP A 30 0.14 5.90 -4.68
N PHE A 31 -1.02 6.00 -5.37
CA PHE A 31 -1.48 7.26 -5.97
C PHE A 31 -1.61 8.40 -4.97
N TYR A 32 -2.27 8.14 -3.85
CA TYR A 32 -2.46 9.14 -2.81
C TYR A 32 -1.13 9.65 -2.24
N ARG A 33 -0.15 8.75 -2.05
CA ARG A 33 1.21 9.13 -1.60
C ARG A 33 1.93 10.01 -2.62
N GLN A 34 1.83 9.68 -3.91
CA GLN A 34 2.42 10.50 -4.97
C GLN A 34 1.77 11.88 -5.05
N LEU A 35 0.43 11.95 -4.97
CA LEU A 35 -0.30 13.22 -4.91
C LEU A 35 0.10 14.05 -3.69
N HIS A 36 0.30 13.43 -2.53
CA HIS A 36 0.80 14.11 -1.34
C HIS A 36 2.21 14.69 -1.56
N GLY A 37 3.10 13.95 -2.23
CA GLY A 37 4.42 14.47 -2.60
C GLY A 37 4.34 15.70 -3.52
N LEU A 38 3.48 15.63 -4.55
CA LEU A 38 3.23 16.75 -5.47
C LEU A 38 2.62 17.96 -4.76
N ARG A 39 1.73 17.73 -3.79
CA ARG A 39 1.16 18.77 -2.94
C ARG A 39 2.25 19.53 -2.18
N THR A 40 3.17 18.80 -1.55
CA THR A 40 4.32 19.38 -0.85
C THR A 40 5.20 20.20 -1.80
N GLN A 41 5.43 19.69 -3.02
CA GLN A 41 6.18 20.43 -4.04
C GLN A 41 5.46 21.72 -4.46
N CYS A 42 4.15 21.67 -4.73
CA CYS A 42 3.36 22.85 -5.10
C CYS A 42 3.39 23.94 -4.01
N LEU A 43 3.38 23.54 -2.73
CA LEU A 43 3.54 24.47 -1.61
C LEU A 43 4.90 25.14 -1.60
N SER A 44 5.97 24.40 -1.89
CA SER A 44 7.33 24.95 -1.91
C SER A 44 7.59 25.88 -3.10
N GLU A 45 6.87 25.69 -4.21
CA GLU A 45 7.05 26.42 -5.47
C GLU A 45 5.98 27.52 -5.71
N ASP A 46 5.08 27.76 -4.75
CA ASP A 46 3.96 28.73 -4.81
C ASP A 46 3.03 28.56 -6.04
N GLN A 47 2.82 27.31 -6.48
CA GLN A 47 2.00 26.99 -7.66
C GLN A 47 0.52 26.77 -7.30
N SER A 48 -0.18 27.84 -6.94
CA SER A 48 -1.58 27.81 -6.48
C SER A 48 -2.56 27.12 -7.46
N GLY A 49 -2.37 27.26 -8.78
CA GLY A 49 -3.21 26.61 -9.79
C GLY A 49 -3.07 25.08 -9.81
N ASN A 50 -1.85 24.57 -9.64
CA ASN A 50 -1.57 23.13 -9.57
C ASN A 50 -2.07 22.54 -8.24
N MET A 51 -2.04 23.32 -7.17
CA MET A 51 -2.52 22.89 -5.85
C MET A 51 -4.00 22.49 -5.86
N GLN A 52 -4.88 23.32 -6.44
CA GLN A 52 -6.31 23.01 -6.50
C GLN A 52 -6.59 21.71 -7.28
N LEU A 53 -5.85 21.50 -8.36
CA LEU A 53 -5.91 20.26 -9.12
C LEU A 53 -5.47 19.09 -8.23
N VAL A 54 -4.30 19.14 -7.60
CA VAL A 54 -3.82 18.06 -6.72
C VAL A 54 -4.82 17.73 -5.60
N GLU A 55 -5.38 18.73 -4.92
CA GLU A 55 -6.38 18.53 -3.87
C GLU A 55 -7.66 17.85 -4.40
N SER A 56 -8.14 18.26 -5.59
CA SER A 56 -9.30 17.62 -6.21
C SER A 56 -9.06 16.14 -6.53
N TRP A 57 -7.85 15.78 -6.97
CA TRP A 57 -7.46 14.39 -7.23
C TRP A 57 -7.31 13.61 -5.92
N MET A 58 -6.73 14.20 -4.88
CA MET A 58 -6.61 13.56 -3.56
C MET A 58 -7.99 13.21 -2.98
N GLU A 59 -8.94 14.14 -3.06
CA GLU A 59 -10.31 13.89 -2.58
C GLU A 59 -11.00 12.78 -3.36
N ARG A 60 -10.81 12.77 -4.68
CA ARG A 60 -11.34 11.72 -5.56
C ARG A 60 -10.81 10.33 -5.20
N VAL A 61 -9.51 10.22 -4.92
CA VAL A 61 -8.89 8.97 -4.47
C VAL A 61 -9.44 8.52 -3.11
N ARG A 62 -9.70 9.46 -2.18
CA ARG A 62 -10.37 9.15 -0.89
C ARG A 62 -11.80 8.64 -1.06
N LEU A 63 -12.55 9.22 -1.99
CA LEU A 63 -13.91 8.79 -2.32
C LEU A 63 -13.90 7.36 -2.89
N LEU A 64 -12.99 7.07 -3.83
CA LEU A 64 -12.84 5.72 -4.40
C LEU A 64 -12.53 4.67 -3.34
N ARG A 65 -11.61 4.97 -2.41
CA ARG A 65 -11.30 4.09 -1.26
C ARG A 65 -12.55 3.71 -0.45
N SER A 66 -13.47 4.65 -0.30
CA SER A 66 -14.67 4.49 0.54
C SER A 66 -15.85 3.88 -0.23
N SER A 67 -15.69 3.61 -1.53
CA SER A 67 -16.71 2.92 -2.33
C SER A 67 -16.63 1.43 -2.03
N ASN A 68 -17.77 0.80 -1.68
CA ASN A 68 -17.88 -0.65 -1.52
C ASN A 68 -17.75 -1.41 -2.87
N ASN A 69 -17.86 -0.68 -3.98
CA ASN A 69 -17.69 -1.21 -5.31
C ASN A 69 -16.68 -0.32 -6.03
N LEU A 70 -15.39 -0.66 -5.94
CA LEU A 70 -14.39 -0.09 -6.83
C LEU A 70 -14.79 -0.55 -8.23
N PRO A 71 -15.18 0.38 -9.12
CA PRO A 71 -15.87 -0.01 -10.34
C PRO A 71 -15.03 -1.05 -11.10
N ASP A 72 -15.68 -2.03 -11.72
CA ASP A 72 -14.98 -2.99 -12.56
C ASP A 72 -14.54 -2.25 -13.81
N LEU A 73 -13.27 -1.89 -13.82
CA LEU A 73 -12.70 -0.87 -14.66
C LEU A 73 -11.66 -1.50 -15.56
N ASP A 74 -12.13 -2.09 -16.65
CA ASP A 74 -11.31 -2.27 -17.85
C ASP A 74 -10.86 -0.90 -18.42
N ASP A 75 -11.40 0.22 -17.92
CA ASP A 75 -11.01 1.58 -18.25
C ASP A 75 -9.76 2.05 -17.49
N ASN A 76 -8.89 2.74 -18.24
CA ASN A 76 -7.67 3.39 -17.77
C ASN A 76 -7.91 4.22 -16.50
N LEU A 77 -7.03 4.10 -15.52
CA LEU A 77 -7.10 4.87 -14.28
C LEU A 77 -7.13 6.39 -14.48
N ALA A 78 -6.50 6.91 -15.53
CA ALA A 78 -6.63 8.31 -15.90
C ALA A 78 -8.08 8.70 -16.22
N ALA A 79 -8.88 7.78 -16.77
CA ALA A 79 -10.31 7.99 -17.01
C ALA A 79 -11.11 7.93 -15.71
N ILE A 80 -10.77 7.02 -14.78
CA ILE A 80 -11.40 6.91 -13.45
C ILE A 80 -11.20 8.19 -12.63
N LEU A 81 -9.99 8.71 -12.70
CA LEU A 81 -9.59 9.89 -11.95
C LEU A 81 -9.88 11.20 -12.72
N SER A 82 -10.51 11.11 -13.90
CA SER A 82 -10.86 12.27 -14.73
C SER A 82 -11.89 13.17 -14.03
N PRO A 83 -11.72 14.51 -14.00
CA PRO A 83 -12.56 15.44 -13.25
C PRO A 83 -14.08 15.25 -13.42
N ASN A 84 -14.54 14.80 -14.59
CA ASN A 84 -15.96 14.78 -14.97
C ASN A 84 -16.75 13.55 -14.48
N GLN A 85 -16.13 12.52 -13.92
CA GLN A 85 -16.87 11.33 -13.49
C GLN A 85 -17.58 11.58 -12.15
N LYS A 86 -18.87 11.25 -12.06
CA LYS A 86 -19.64 11.29 -10.81
C LYS A 86 -19.38 10.02 -10.01
N ILE A 87 -18.78 10.16 -8.84
CA ILE A 87 -18.59 9.03 -7.90
C ILE A 87 -19.73 9.07 -6.90
N SER A 88 -20.62 8.09 -6.98
CA SER A 88 -21.64 7.83 -5.95
C SER A 88 -20.96 7.35 -4.66
N SER A 89 -21.27 7.99 -3.54
CA SER A 89 -20.67 7.74 -2.23
C SER A 89 -21.55 6.85 -1.33
N ILE A 90 -20.95 6.43 -0.19
CA ILE A 90 -21.52 5.98 1.12
C ILE A 90 -21.48 4.43 1.36
N PRO A 91 -21.23 3.88 2.59
CA PRO A 91 -20.48 4.36 3.79
C PRO A 91 -19.57 3.31 4.49
N GLY A 92 -18.75 3.78 5.44
CA GLY A 92 -18.32 3.00 6.62
C GLY A 92 -16.82 2.89 6.83
N LYS A 93 -16.37 3.02 8.08
CA LYS A 93 -14.97 2.78 8.46
C LYS A 93 -14.76 1.25 8.52
N PRO A 94 -13.77 0.68 7.81
CA PRO A 94 -13.52 -0.75 7.85
C PRO A 94 -13.22 -1.20 9.28
N GLN A 95 -13.93 -2.21 9.77
CA GLN A 95 -13.68 -2.83 11.08
C GLN A 95 -12.65 -3.96 10.93
N LEU A 96 -11.67 -4.01 11.83
CA LEU A 96 -10.53 -4.93 11.77
C LEU A 96 -10.68 -6.15 12.70
N THR A 97 -11.91 -6.50 13.09
CA THR A 97 -12.20 -7.67 13.92
C THR A 97 -12.07 -8.91 13.03
N PRO A 98 -10.94 -9.66 13.08
CA PRO A 98 -10.47 -10.36 14.27
C PRO A 98 -8.97 -10.17 14.62
N LEU A 99 -8.32 -9.08 14.19
CA LEU A 99 -6.88 -8.89 14.44
C LEU A 99 -6.56 -8.89 15.95
N SER A 100 -5.62 -9.76 16.36
CA SER A 100 -5.15 -9.88 17.74
C SER A 100 -3.91 -9.01 18.00
N GLY A 101 -3.68 -8.66 19.28
CA GLY A 101 -2.38 -8.18 19.78
C GLY A 101 -1.82 -6.89 19.17
N SER A 102 -0.49 -6.77 19.17
CA SER A 102 0.30 -5.59 18.79
C SER A 102 0.08 -5.12 17.34
N LEU A 103 -0.34 -6.02 16.45
CA LEU A 103 -0.63 -5.67 15.06
C LEU A 103 -1.85 -4.74 14.96
N ARG A 104 -2.89 -5.00 15.76
CA ARG A 104 -4.08 -4.16 15.82
C ARG A 104 -3.73 -2.75 16.28
N SER A 105 -2.96 -2.62 17.36
CA SER A 105 -2.50 -1.31 17.84
C SER A 105 -1.65 -0.57 16.80
N SER A 106 -0.81 -1.30 16.06
CA SER A 106 -0.02 -0.73 14.97
C SER A 106 -0.90 -0.25 13.81
N LEU A 107 -1.95 -0.97 13.44
CA LEU A 107 -2.87 -0.55 12.37
C LEU A 107 -3.85 0.55 12.80
N GLU A 108 -4.20 0.62 14.07
CA GLU A 108 -5.18 1.59 14.59
C GLU A 108 -4.64 3.03 14.70
N ARG A 109 -3.35 3.26 14.46
CA ARG A 109 -2.77 4.60 14.40
C ARG A 109 -3.54 5.51 13.43
N ASN A 110 -3.66 6.78 13.81
CA ASN A 110 -4.47 7.76 13.06
C ASN A 110 -3.93 8.04 11.65
N ASP A 111 -2.64 7.83 11.41
CA ASP A 111 -1.98 8.06 10.12
C ASP A 111 -2.06 6.87 9.15
N ARG A 112 -2.69 5.75 9.56
CA ARG A 112 -2.67 4.47 8.83
C ARG A 112 -4.01 4.08 8.22
N ASP A 113 -4.82 5.06 7.83
CA ASP A 113 -6.14 4.82 7.24
C ASP A 113 -6.12 3.89 6.01
N TRP A 114 -5.10 4.02 5.15
CA TRP A 114 -4.95 3.18 3.97
C TRP A 114 -4.59 1.74 4.33
N GLU A 115 -3.64 1.57 5.25
CA GLU A 115 -3.20 0.27 5.72
C GLU A 115 -4.35 -0.47 6.41
N ARG A 116 -5.21 0.25 7.16
CA ARG A 116 -6.46 -0.32 7.72
C ARG A 116 -7.43 -0.77 6.65
N ALA A 117 -7.68 0.05 5.63
CA ALA A 117 -8.60 -0.31 4.55
C ALA A 117 -8.10 -1.53 3.76
N ILE A 118 -6.81 -1.58 3.44
CA ILE A 118 -6.18 -2.73 2.77
C ILE A 118 -6.25 -3.96 3.68
N ALA A 119 -5.92 -3.82 4.97
CA ALA A 119 -5.96 -4.93 5.93
C ALA A 119 -7.37 -5.51 6.09
N ALA A 120 -8.39 -4.67 6.22
CA ALA A 120 -9.78 -5.14 6.32
C ALA A 120 -10.20 -5.92 5.07
N LYS A 121 -9.91 -5.38 3.88
CA LYS A 121 -10.22 -6.07 2.63
C LYS A 121 -9.42 -7.35 2.44
N ALA A 122 -8.16 -7.36 2.88
CA ALA A 122 -7.30 -8.53 2.86
C ALA A 122 -7.92 -9.67 3.67
N ILE A 123 -8.43 -9.38 4.87
CA ILE A 123 -9.17 -10.36 5.70
C ILE A 123 -10.40 -10.86 4.95
N GLU A 124 -11.22 -9.97 4.39
CA GLU A 124 -12.42 -10.36 3.63
C GLU A 124 -12.11 -11.26 2.42
N GLU A 125 -10.97 -11.05 1.75
CA GLU A 125 -10.52 -11.87 0.62
C GLU A 125 -9.68 -13.10 1.05
N GLY A 126 -9.53 -13.36 2.35
CA GLY A 126 -8.79 -14.50 2.90
C GLY A 126 -7.25 -14.38 2.86
N TRP A 127 -6.72 -13.19 2.60
CA TRP A 127 -5.27 -12.95 2.59
C TRP A 127 -4.70 -13.06 4.01
N SER A 128 -3.49 -13.61 4.12
CA SER A 128 -2.85 -13.84 5.42
C SER A 128 -1.85 -12.74 5.74
N PHE A 129 -1.69 -12.40 7.02
CA PHE A 129 -0.71 -11.40 7.45
C PHE A 129 0.62 -12.04 7.79
N TRP A 130 1.67 -11.39 7.35
CA TRP A 130 3.04 -11.79 7.60
C TRP A 130 3.83 -10.59 8.11
N SER A 131 4.86 -10.84 8.91
CA SER A 131 5.94 -9.89 9.12
C SER A 131 7.28 -10.47 8.77
N VAL A 132 8.22 -9.58 8.50
CA VAL A 132 9.61 -9.93 8.32
C VAL A 132 10.50 -8.91 9.02
N ASP A 133 11.42 -9.41 9.84
CA ASP A 133 12.38 -8.60 10.59
C ASP A 133 13.73 -8.66 9.84
N ALA A 134 14.39 -7.50 9.64
CA ALA A 134 15.66 -7.45 8.91
C ALA A 134 16.62 -6.36 9.45
N LYS A 135 17.92 -6.67 9.49
CA LYS A 135 19.01 -5.68 9.55
C LYS A 135 19.42 -5.32 8.14
N ILE A 136 19.38 -4.03 7.80
CA ILE A 136 19.82 -3.54 6.50
C ILE A 136 20.80 -2.41 6.71
N GLU A 137 21.85 -2.33 5.90
CA GLU A 137 22.73 -1.17 5.88
C GLU A 137 21.93 0.10 5.55
N LEU A 138 22.09 1.16 6.34
CA LEU A 138 21.23 2.35 6.25
C LEU A 138 21.22 2.97 4.85
N HIS A 139 22.37 3.02 4.17
CA HIS A 139 22.52 3.55 2.82
C HIS A 139 21.81 2.71 1.74
N SER A 140 21.47 1.46 2.05
CA SER A 140 20.79 0.51 1.15
C SER A 140 19.32 0.28 1.54
N ALA A 141 18.85 0.84 2.67
CA ALA A 141 17.52 0.57 3.22
C ALA A 141 16.38 0.93 2.27
N GLU A 142 16.46 2.09 1.59
CA GLU A 142 15.44 2.52 0.62
C GLU A 142 15.37 1.58 -0.59
N LYS A 143 16.52 1.29 -1.21
CA LYS A 143 16.61 0.37 -2.35
C LYS A 143 16.13 -1.03 -1.98
N TRP A 144 16.49 -1.50 -0.78
CA TRP A 144 16.01 -2.77 -0.26
C TRP A 144 14.49 -2.78 -0.11
N HIS A 145 13.91 -1.72 0.46
CA HIS A 145 12.46 -1.60 0.60
C HIS A 145 11.74 -1.62 -0.75
N GLN A 146 12.25 -0.89 -1.74
CA GLN A 146 11.71 -0.89 -3.10
C GLN A 146 11.74 -2.29 -3.71
N ASN A 147 12.90 -2.95 -3.70
CA ASN A 147 13.05 -4.33 -4.20
C ASN A 147 12.11 -5.30 -3.48
N PHE A 148 11.96 -5.17 -2.17
CA PHE A 148 11.06 -6.00 -1.37
C PHE A 148 9.60 -5.81 -1.79
N VAL A 149 9.12 -4.57 -1.90
CA VAL A 149 7.74 -4.27 -2.33
C VAL A 149 7.48 -4.76 -3.76
N GLU A 150 8.44 -4.57 -4.66
CA GLU A 150 8.35 -5.08 -6.03
C GLU A 150 8.31 -6.60 -6.08
N SER A 151 9.11 -7.27 -5.24
CA SER A 151 9.14 -8.74 -5.18
C SER A 151 7.83 -9.32 -4.68
N LEU A 152 7.16 -8.65 -3.73
CA LEU A 152 5.86 -9.08 -3.21
C LEU A 152 4.77 -8.99 -4.27
N TRP A 153 4.82 -8.02 -5.17
CA TRP A 153 3.76 -7.79 -6.15
C TRP A 153 3.72 -8.90 -7.24
N PRO A 154 2.53 -9.37 -7.66
CA PRO A 154 1.18 -9.06 -7.17
C PRO A 154 0.70 -10.02 -6.07
N GLY A 155 1.57 -10.92 -5.58
CA GLY A 155 1.23 -11.93 -4.57
C GLY A 155 1.09 -11.40 -3.15
N GLY A 156 1.53 -10.18 -2.89
CA GLY A 156 1.55 -9.58 -1.57
C GLY A 156 1.63 -8.06 -1.62
N ILE A 157 1.24 -7.43 -0.52
CA ILE A 157 1.26 -5.98 -0.33
C ILE A 157 1.91 -5.66 1.00
N SER A 158 3.01 -4.90 0.96
CA SER A 158 3.57 -4.26 2.16
C SER A 158 2.59 -3.22 2.67
N LEU A 159 2.17 -3.33 3.93
CA LEU A 159 1.30 -2.36 4.59
C LEU A 159 2.12 -1.21 5.14
N PHE A 160 3.01 -1.51 6.09
CA PHE A 160 3.87 -0.52 6.73
C PHE A 160 5.18 -1.17 7.16
N VAL A 161 6.15 -0.31 7.45
CA VAL A 161 7.43 -0.68 8.02
C VAL A 161 7.67 0.12 9.29
N GLU A 162 8.28 -0.50 10.29
CA GLU A 162 8.61 0.14 11.56
C GLU A 162 9.99 -0.27 12.05
N GLN A 163 10.64 0.62 12.79
CA GLN A 163 11.90 0.32 13.45
C GLN A 163 11.63 -0.46 14.74
N ILE A 164 12.32 -1.59 14.92
CA ILE A 164 12.11 -2.49 16.08
C ILE A 164 13.30 -2.52 17.05
N ALA A 165 14.44 -1.95 16.67
CA ALA A 165 15.59 -1.74 17.53
C ALA A 165 16.32 -0.44 17.15
N PRO A 166 17.04 0.22 18.08
CA PRO A 166 17.82 1.42 17.78
C PRO A 166 18.78 1.18 16.61
N SER A 167 18.86 2.15 15.70
CA SER A 167 19.81 2.10 14.59
C SER A 167 21.21 2.27 15.16
N ASP A 168 22.15 1.43 14.71
CA ASP A 168 23.57 1.60 15.00
C ASP A 168 24.30 2.13 13.75
N ALA A 169 25.60 2.40 13.87
CA ALA A 169 26.42 2.79 12.72
C ALA A 169 26.48 1.72 11.61
N GLN A 170 26.06 0.49 11.90
CA GLN A 170 26.14 -0.65 11.00
C GLN A 170 24.83 -0.91 10.24
N GLY A 171 23.68 -0.42 10.70
CA GLY A 171 22.44 -0.61 9.98
C GLY A 171 21.16 -0.20 10.71
N TRP A 172 20.08 -0.30 9.95
CA TRP A 172 18.71 -0.11 10.37
C TRP A 172 18.04 -1.46 10.63
N TYR A 173 17.39 -1.60 11.79
CA TYR A 173 16.60 -2.77 12.16
C TYR A 173 15.11 -2.50 11.97
N GLY A 174 14.55 -3.08 10.92
CA GLY A 174 13.17 -2.88 10.53
C GLY A 174 12.31 -4.13 10.67
N ARG A 175 11.00 -3.91 10.80
CA ARG A 175 9.94 -4.90 10.61
C ARG A 175 9.02 -4.43 9.50
N TRP A 176 8.87 -5.24 8.46
CA TRP A 176 7.86 -5.05 7.44
C TRP A 176 6.65 -5.89 7.80
N THR A 177 5.48 -5.28 7.74
CA THR A 177 4.20 -5.97 7.87
C THR A 177 3.52 -5.97 6.51
N MET A 178 3.07 -7.13 6.06
CA MET A 178 2.45 -7.32 4.75
C MET A 178 1.24 -8.26 4.84
N VAL A 179 0.43 -8.22 3.79
CA VAL A 179 -0.60 -9.23 3.51
C VAL A 179 -0.19 -10.00 2.26
N ILE A 180 -0.40 -11.32 2.29
CA ILE A 180 -0.04 -12.25 1.20
C ILE A 180 -1.30 -12.97 0.74
N LYS A 181 -1.43 -13.12 -0.58
CA LYS A 181 -2.57 -13.79 -1.22
C LYS A 181 -2.67 -15.25 -0.78
N PRO A 182 -3.89 -15.81 -0.64
CA PRO A 182 -4.08 -17.22 -0.32
C PRO A 182 -3.29 -18.16 -1.23
N GLY A 183 -2.73 -19.22 -0.65
CA GLY A 183 -1.98 -20.25 -1.37
C GLY A 183 -0.55 -19.88 -1.78
N LEU A 184 -0.08 -18.67 -1.47
CA LEU A 184 1.32 -18.29 -1.64
C LEU A 184 2.08 -18.41 -0.32
N ASP A 185 3.15 -19.19 -0.30
CA ASP A 185 4.11 -19.18 0.80
C ASP A 185 5.24 -18.20 0.48
N PRO A 186 5.33 -17.06 1.19
CA PRO A 186 6.37 -16.07 0.93
C PRO A 186 7.79 -16.63 1.11
N ARG A 187 7.93 -17.68 1.94
CA ARG A 187 9.21 -18.32 2.19
C ARG A 187 9.70 -19.13 1.00
N THR A 188 8.85 -19.56 0.08
CA THR A 188 9.27 -20.31 -1.11
C THR A 188 9.31 -19.41 -2.34
N GLU A 189 8.32 -18.54 -2.50
CA GLU A 189 8.16 -17.64 -3.63
C GLU A 189 9.29 -16.59 -3.68
N PHE A 190 9.64 -16.02 -2.53
CA PHE A 190 10.60 -14.90 -2.46
C PHE A 190 12.04 -15.33 -2.15
N LYS A 191 12.28 -16.63 -1.89
CA LYS A 191 13.63 -17.21 -1.70
C LYS A 191 14.49 -17.18 -2.96
N SER A 192 13.88 -17.15 -4.14
CA SER A 192 14.60 -17.23 -5.43
C SER A 192 15.32 -15.92 -5.81
N LYS A 193 15.08 -14.81 -5.10
CA LYS A 193 15.61 -13.48 -5.43
C LYS A 193 16.47 -12.93 -4.30
N THR A 194 17.69 -13.47 -4.10
CA THR A 194 18.89 -12.86 -3.43
C THR A 194 18.77 -12.12 -2.09
N PHE A 195 17.60 -11.99 -1.49
CA PHE A 195 17.35 -11.13 -0.34
C PHE A 195 16.55 -11.93 0.69
N LEU A 196 17.26 -12.67 1.53
CA LEU A 196 16.65 -13.43 2.63
C LEU A 196 16.85 -12.70 3.95
N PRO A 197 15.85 -11.95 4.42
CA PRO A 197 15.71 -11.74 5.85
C PRO A 197 15.46 -13.09 6.54
N SER A 198 16.13 -13.32 7.68
CA SER A 198 16.18 -14.60 8.39
C SER A 198 14.84 -15.00 9.01
N ASP A 199 13.97 -14.04 9.33
CA ASP A 199 12.87 -14.24 10.27
C ASP A 199 11.51 -13.82 9.68
N TRP A 200 11.02 -14.61 8.74
CA TRP A 200 9.61 -14.53 8.30
C TRP A 200 8.71 -15.10 9.37
N LYS A 201 7.71 -14.32 9.80
CA LYS A 201 6.75 -14.71 10.83
C LYS A 201 5.35 -14.61 10.25
N HIS A 202 4.60 -15.70 10.35
CA HIS A 202 3.18 -15.70 10.06
C HIS A 202 2.45 -15.09 11.28
N LEU A 203 1.63 -14.06 11.06
CA LEU A 203 1.03 -13.31 12.16
C LEU A 203 -0.31 -13.88 12.64
N PHE A 204 -0.91 -14.83 11.90
CA PHE A 204 -2.13 -15.55 12.28
C PHE A 204 -2.04 -17.02 11.89
N PRO A 205 -2.42 -18.01 12.72
CA PRO A 205 -2.56 -19.39 12.25
C PRO A 205 -3.78 -19.54 11.32
N GLU A 206 -3.73 -20.55 10.45
CA GLU A 206 -4.66 -20.85 9.34
C GLU A 206 -6.11 -21.18 9.75
N ASP A 207 -6.47 -21.03 11.02
CA ASP A 207 -7.78 -21.41 11.57
C ASP A 207 -8.62 -20.16 11.90
N PHE A 208 -9.21 -19.55 10.87
CA PHE A 208 -10.34 -18.63 10.96
C PHE A 208 -11.37 -18.93 9.86
#